data_AF-T1ARJ9-F1
#
_entry.id   AF-T1ARJ9-F1
#
_cell.length_a   1.000
_cell.length_b   1.000
_cell.length_c   1.000
_cell.angle_alpha   90.00
_cell.angle_beta   90.00
_cell.angle_gamma   90.00
#
_symmetry.space_group_name_H-M   'P 1'
#
loop_
_entity.id
_entity.type
_entity.pdbx_description
1 polymer ?
#
loop_
_entity_poly.entity_id
_entity_poly.type
_entity_poly.pdbx_seq_one_letter_code
_entity_poly.pdbx_strand_id
1 'polypeptide(L)'
;AMRAAIITALVRRALDTAPALAVTAKQASSGKTALAHIVSRILTGCEAAVIPLDQEAAELGRRLLGVLMAGDPVVCLDNAVDPVDSAALCAALTSGSYQDRIIRSSTMARVSTAVTMIITGNGLRLVGDLTTRALGCALDTGLDRPQERVYQRDIAAF
;
A
#
# COMPACT_ATOMS: atom_id res chain seq x y z
N ALA A 1 10.45 9.34 -4.21
CA ALA A 1 9.47 8.35 -3.72
C ALA A 1 8.71 8.82 -2.47
N MET A 2 9.33 8.94 -1.29
CA MET A 2 8.61 9.32 -0.05
C MET A 2 7.83 10.64 -0.16
N ARG A 3 8.43 11.68 -0.78
CA ARG A 3 7.72 12.95 -1.05
C ARG A 3 6.50 12.77 -1.96
N ALA A 4 6.62 11.92 -2.99
CA ALA A 4 5.51 11.62 -3.87
C ALA A 4 4.38 10.91 -3.11
N ALA A 5 4.71 9.98 -2.21
CA ALA A 5 3.73 9.30 -1.37
C ALA A 5 2.94 10.27 -0.49
N ILE A 6 3.64 11.21 0.17
CA ILE A 6 3.02 12.23 1.03
C ILE A 6 2.13 13.16 0.20
N ILE A 7 2.63 13.65 -0.94
CA ILE A 7 1.85 14.53 -1.82
C ILE A 7 0.60 13.78 -2.32
N THR A 8 0.76 12.55 -2.84
CA THR A 8 -0.35 11.72 -3.28
C THR A 8 -1.37 11.52 -2.17
N ALA A 9 -0.95 11.22 -0.93
CA ALA A 9 -1.84 11.06 0.21
C ALA A 9 -2.63 12.34 0.52
N LEU A 10 -1.98 13.50 0.51
CA LEU A 10 -2.62 14.80 0.75
C LEU A 10 -3.65 15.16 -0.32
N VAL A 11 -3.38 14.87 -1.59
CA VAL A 11 -4.29 15.20 -2.70
C VAL A 11 -5.20 14.04 -3.11
N ARG A 12 -5.12 12.87 -2.45
CA ARG A 12 -5.72 11.62 -2.95
C ARG A 12 -7.21 11.77 -3.21
N ARG A 13 -7.93 12.49 -2.33
CA ARG A 13 -9.39 12.68 -2.41
C ARG A 13 -9.83 13.58 -3.56
N ALA A 14 -8.92 14.35 -4.15
CA ALA A 14 -9.19 15.22 -5.30
C ALA A 14 -8.90 14.54 -6.65
N LEU A 15 -8.37 13.32 -6.64
CA LEU A 15 -7.99 12.58 -7.84
C LEU A 15 -8.88 11.35 -8.00
N ASP A 16 -9.33 11.06 -9.22
CA ASP A 16 -10.04 9.80 -9.48
C ASP A 16 -9.09 8.60 -9.35
N THR A 17 -7.89 8.73 -9.89
CA THR A 17 -6.87 7.66 -9.91
C THR A 17 -5.56 8.17 -9.33
N ALA A 18 -4.77 7.26 -8.77
CA ALA A 18 -3.43 7.58 -8.27
C ALA A 18 -2.56 6.33 -8.36
N PRO A 19 -1.25 6.49 -8.64
CA PRO A 19 -0.34 5.35 -8.65
C PRO A 19 -0.12 4.82 -7.24
N ALA A 20 0.11 3.51 -7.13
CA ALA A 20 0.62 2.92 -5.90
C ALA A 20 2.08 3.32 -5.66
N LEU A 21 2.55 3.21 -4.42
CA LEU A 21 3.97 3.31 -4.11
C LEU A 21 4.51 1.91 -3.80
N ALA A 22 5.43 1.39 -4.60
CA ALA A 22 6.09 0.12 -4.35
C ALA A 22 7.42 0.35 -3.62
N VAL A 23 7.43 0.07 -2.31
CA VAL A 23 8.61 0.21 -1.46
C VAL A 23 9.27 -1.15 -1.30
N THR A 24 10.49 -1.26 -1.83
CA THR A 24 11.29 -2.47 -1.74
C THR A 24 12.58 -2.25 -0.98
N ALA A 25 13.08 -3.29 -0.32
CA ALA A 25 14.38 -3.30 0.33
C ALA A 25 15.07 -4.64 0.08
N LYS A 26 16.39 -4.70 0.30
CA LYS A 26 17.18 -5.93 0.18
C LYS A 26 16.82 -6.95 1.26
N GLN A 27 16.40 -6.49 2.44
CA GLN A 27 16.18 -7.34 3.61
C GLN A 27 14.91 -6.96 4.39
N ALA A 28 14.47 -7.87 5.25
CA ALA A 28 13.42 -7.60 6.23
C ALA A 28 13.85 -6.51 7.23
N SER A 29 12.89 -5.99 8.00
CA SER A 29 13.15 -5.02 9.08
C SER A 29 13.87 -3.74 8.65
N SER A 30 13.80 -3.39 7.37
CA SER A 30 14.39 -2.15 6.83
C SER A 30 13.47 -0.92 7.02
N GLY A 31 12.30 -1.07 7.65
CA GLY A 31 11.37 0.04 7.90
C GLY A 31 10.41 0.37 6.75
N LYS A 32 10.14 -0.58 5.84
CA LYS A 32 9.21 -0.40 4.72
C LYS A 32 7.78 -0.08 5.20
N THR A 33 7.25 -0.90 6.11
CA THR A 33 5.92 -0.70 6.72
C THR A 33 5.90 0.57 7.58
N ALA A 34 6.99 0.88 8.27
CA ALA A 34 7.13 2.12 9.03
C ALA A 34 6.95 3.38 8.14
N LEU A 35 7.44 3.35 6.89
CA LEU A 35 7.18 4.44 5.93
C LEU A 35 5.69 4.60 5.62
N ALA A 36 4.93 3.52 5.49
CA ALA A 36 3.49 3.60 5.27
C ALA A 36 2.78 4.22 6.48
N HIS A 37 3.15 3.83 7.70
CA HIS A 37 2.63 4.45 8.91
C HIS A 37 2.99 5.93 9.01
N ILE A 38 4.20 6.34 8.64
CA ILE A 38 4.58 7.76 8.62
C ILE A 38 3.69 8.55 7.66
N VAL A 39 3.45 8.05 6.44
CA VAL A 39 2.57 8.72 5.47
C VAL A 39 1.15 8.86 6.03
N SER A 40 0.62 7.80 6.65
CA SER A 40 -0.69 7.84 7.28
C SER A 40 -0.75 8.82 8.46
N ARG A 41 0.23 8.78 9.38
CA ARG A 41 0.29 9.68 10.53
C ARG A 41 0.39 11.14 10.13
N ILE A 42 1.12 11.47 9.06
CA ILE A 42 1.17 12.83 8.51
C ILE A 42 -0.23 13.29 8.05
N LEU A 43 -1.04 12.39 7.48
CA LEU A 43 -2.34 12.72 6.94
C LEU A 43 -3.45 12.73 8.00
N THR A 44 -3.45 11.77 8.93
CA THR A 44 -4.57 11.49 9.84
C THR A 44 -4.20 11.49 11.31
N GLY A 45 -2.90 11.45 11.66
CA GLY A 45 -2.44 11.14 13.01
C GLY A 45 -2.55 9.65 13.38
N CYS A 46 -3.07 8.80 12.51
CA CYS A 46 -3.28 7.38 12.75
C CYS A 46 -2.36 6.51 11.88
N GLU A 47 -2.17 5.27 12.30
CA GLU A 47 -1.43 4.27 11.53
C GLU A 47 -2.19 3.86 10.26
N ALA A 48 -1.44 3.49 9.21
CA ALA A 48 -2.02 2.97 7.98
C ALA A 48 -2.71 1.63 8.25
N ALA A 49 -3.82 1.37 7.55
CA ALA A 49 -4.41 0.04 7.54
C ALA A 49 -3.45 -0.93 6.85
N VAL A 50 -3.08 -2.02 7.51
CA VAL A 50 -2.14 -3.01 6.98
C VAL A 50 -2.91 -4.27 6.60
N ILE A 51 -2.79 -4.69 5.34
CA ILE A 51 -3.31 -5.97 4.87
C ILE A 51 -2.20 -6.73 4.14
N PRO A 52 -2.17 -8.08 4.20
CA PRO A 52 -1.22 -8.85 3.43
C PRO A 52 -1.53 -8.75 1.94
N LEU A 53 -0.51 -8.71 1.11
CA LEU A 53 -0.67 -8.92 -0.33
C LEU A 53 -0.67 -10.43 -0.63
N ASP A 54 -1.85 -11.04 -0.64
CA ASP A 54 -1.98 -12.47 -0.97
C ASP A 54 -1.79 -12.74 -2.47
N GLN A 55 -1.21 -13.90 -2.80
CA GLN A 55 -1.13 -14.39 -4.18
C GLN A 55 -2.47 -14.89 -4.71
N GLU A 56 -3.38 -15.29 -3.81
CA GLU A 56 -4.72 -15.74 -4.18
C GLU A 56 -5.61 -14.53 -4.46
N ALA A 57 -5.94 -14.33 -5.74
CA ALA A 57 -6.70 -13.16 -6.21
C ALA A 57 -8.04 -12.97 -5.49
N ALA A 58 -8.74 -14.06 -5.16
CA ALA A 58 -10.02 -14.00 -4.45
C ALA A 58 -9.86 -13.46 -3.02
N GLU A 59 -8.82 -13.89 -2.31
CA GLU A 59 -8.54 -13.44 -0.95
C GLU A 59 -8.07 -11.97 -0.92
N LEU A 60 -7.24 -11.57 -1.88
CA LEU A 60 -6.81 -10.19 -2.03
C LEU A 60 -7.98 -9.25 -2.37
N GLY A 61 -8.84 -9.61 -3.33
CA GLY A 61 -10.02 -8.81 -3.69
C GLY A 61 -10.96 -8.62 -2.51
N ARG A 62 -11.16 -9.68 -1.74
CA ARG A 62 -11.95 -9.69 -0.51
C ARG A 62 -11.42 -8.71 0.55
N ARG A 63 -10.10 -8.75 0.83
CA ARG A 63 -9.47 -7.86 1.81
C ARG A 63 -9.45 -6.42 1.31
N LEU A 64 -9.14 -6.22 0.03
CA LEU A 64 -9.15 -4.92 -0.63
C LEU A 64 -10.53 -4.27 -0.51
N LEU A 65 -11.61 -5.00 -0.82
CA LEU A 65 -12.98 -4.52 -0.65
C LEU A 65 -13.24 -4.09 0.80
N GLY A 66 -12.85 -4.93 1.77
CA GLY A 66 -13.06 -4.64 3.19
C GLY A 66 -12.40 -3.33 3.64
N VAL A 67 -11.16 -3.09 3.21
CA VAL A 67 -10.43 -1.86 3.55
C VAL A 67 -10.99 -0.64 2.82
N LEU A 68 -11.36 -0.79 1.55
CA LEU A 68 -12.01 0.30 0.80
C LEU A 68 -13.39 0.66 1.39
N MET A 69 -14.11 -0.32 1.94
CA MET A 69 -15.35 -0.07 2.70
C MET A 69 -15.11 0.65 4.03
N ALA A 70 -13.99 0.35 4.72
CA ALA A 70 -13.62 1.05 5.95
C ALA A 70 -13.27 2.52 5.70
N GLY A 71 -12.82 2.86 4.49
CA GLY A 71 -12.53 4.23 4.08
C GLY A 71 -11.19 4.76 4.60
N ASP A 72 -10.26 3.85 4.92
CA ASP A 72 -8.91 4.21 5.33
C ASP A 72 -8.21 5.01 4.22
N PRO A 73 -7.58 6.16 4.54
CA PRO A 73 -6.99 7.00 3.51
C PRO A 73 -5.61 6.52 3.04
N VAL A 74 -4.94 5.68 3.82
CA VAL A 74 -3.65 5.06 3.47
C VAL A 74 -3.68 3.58 3.82
N VAL A 75 -3.29 2.74 2.86
CA VAL A 75 -3.29 1.28 3.01
C VAL A 75 -1.93 0.73 2.65
N CYS A 76 -1.38 -0.08 3.54
CA CYS A 76 -0.15 -0.82 3.35
C CYS A 76 -0.47 -2.27 2.95
N LEU A 77 -0.15 -2.62 1.70
CA LEU A 77 -0.18 -3.97 1.16
C LEU A 77 1.16 -4.63 1.49
N ASP A 78 1.23 -5.31 2.63
CA ASP A 78 2.48 -5.75 3.23
C ASP A 78 2.90 -7.17 2.82
N ASN A 79 4.21 -7.41 2.92
CA ASN A 79 4.89 -8.66 2.60
C ASN A 79 4.54 -9.21 1.21
N ALA A 80 4.50 -8.31 0.22
CA ALA A 80 4.33 -8.69 -1.17
C ALA A 80 5.45 -9.63 -1.64
N VAL A 81 5.05 -10.74 -2.25
CA VAL A 81 5.93 -11.77 -2.79
C VAL A 81 6.21 -11.47 -4.26
N ASP A 82 7.47 -11.60 -4.66
CA ASP A 82 7.90 -11.41 -6.04
C ASP A 82 7.55 -12.60 -6.94
N PRO A 83 7.09 -12.40 -8.20
CA PRO A 83 6.67 -11.12 -8.78
C PRO A 83 5.27 -10.69 -8.34
N VAL A 84 5.02 -9.38 -8.31
CA VAL A 84 3.72 -8.81 -7.96
C VAL A 84 2.90 -8.55 -9.22
N ASP A 85 1.81 -9.29 -9.36
CA ASP A 85 0.74 -9.09 -10.33
C ASP A 85 -0.62 -9.16 -9.62
N SER A 86 -1.55 -8.27 -9.97
CA SER A 86 -2.89 -8.27 -9.39
C SER A 86 -3.88 -7.46 -10.22
N ALA A 87 -4.84 -8.16 -10.82
CA ALA A 87 -5.95 -7.52 -11.51
C ALA A 87 -6.81 -6.65 -10.58
N ALA A 88 -6.99 -7.07 -9.31
CA ALA A 88 -7.76 -6.33 -8.32
C ALA A 88 -7.10 -4.98 -7.98
N LEU A 89 -5.77 -4.98 -7.77
CA LEU A 89 -5.02 -3.73 -7.58
C LEU A 89 -5.04 -2.87 -8.83
N CYS A 90 -4.81 -3.46 -10.01
CA CYS A 90 -4.89 -2.72 -11.27
C CYS A 90 -6.23 -1.99 -11.42
N ALA A 91 -7.34 -2.68 -11.15
CA ALA A 91 -8.68 -2.10 -11.22
C ALA A 91 -8.87 -0.96 -10.21
N ALA A 92 -8.44 -1.16 -8.95
CA ALA A 92 -8.58 -0.15 -7.91
C ALA A 92 -7.69 1.08 -8.14
N LEU A 93 -6.53 0.92 -8.78
CA LEU A 93 -5.60 2.04 -9.07
C LEU A 93 -6.04 2.89 -10.27
N THR A 94 -6.86 2.35 -11.18
CA THR A 94 -7.25 3.05 -12.44
C THR A 94 -8.71 3.41 -12.56
N SER A 95 -9.50 3.26 -11.50
CA SER A 95 -10.89 3.69 -11.46
C SER A 95 -11.14 4.44 -10.16
N GLY A 96 -11.98 5.48 -10.17
CA GLY A 96 -12.39 6.20 -8.95
C GLY A 96 -13.37 5.42 -8.06
N SER A 97 -13.90 4.29 -8.55
CA SER A 97 -14.70 3.36 -7.76
C SER A 97 -14.32 1.91 -8.02
N TYR A 98 -14.33 1.10 -6.98
CA TYR A 98 -14.12 -0.35 -7.04
C TYR A 98 -15.44 -1.04 -6.70
N GLN A 99 -15.73 -2.15 -7.36
CA GLN A 99 -16.96 -2.89 -7.14
C GLN A 99 -16.64 -4.38 -7.05
N ASP A 100 -17.07 -5.01 -5.97
CA ASP A 100 -16.92 -6.44 -5.77
C ASP A 100 -18.03 -6.97 -4.83
N ARG A 101 -18.13 -8.30 -4.71
CA ARG A 101 -19.15 -9.00 -3.95
C ARG A 101 -18.76 -9.11 -2.47
N ILE A 102 -19.69 -8.77 -1.59
CA ILE A 102 -19.53 -9.00 -0.14
C ILE A 102 -19.55 -10.50 0.15
N ILE A 103 -18.59 -10.98 0.94
CA ILE A 103 -18.46 -12.38 1.34
C ILE A 103 -19.73 -12.87 2.03
N ARG A 104 -20.16 -14.10 1.74
CA ARG A 104 -21.36 -14.72 2.32
C ARG A 104 -22.66 -13.91 2.10
N SER A 105 -22.63 -12.92 1.20
CA SER A 105 -23.79 -12.17 0.75
C SER A 105 -23.92 -12.27 -0.77
N SER A 106 -25.12 -12.07 -1.30
CA SER A 106 -25.36 -11.87 -2.74
C SER A 106 -25.25 -10.39 -3.14
N THR A 107 -24.95 -9.51 -2.18
CA THR A 107 -24.92 -8.06 -2.39
C THR A 107 -23.58 -7.62 -2.98
N MET A 108 -23.65 -6.79 -4.03
CA MET A 108 -22.50 -6.08 -4.58
C MET A 108 -22.28 -4.79 -3.80
N ALA A 109 -21.03 -4.50 -3.43
CA ALA A 109 -20.65 -3.23 -2.84
C ALA A 109 -19.88 -2.39 -3.86
N ARG A 110 -20.24 -1.12 -3.97
CA ARG A 110 -19.48 -0.12 -4.73
C ARG A 110 -18.84 0.84 -3.75
N VAL A 111 -17.52 0.95 -3.82
CA VAL A 111 -16.70 1.72 -2.87
C VAL A 111 -15.79 2.69 -3.61
N SER A 112 -15.40 3.76 -2.93
CA SER A 112 -14.42 4.72 -3.44
C SER A 112 -13.01 4.12 -3.40
N THR A 113 -12.18 4.45 -4.38
CA THR A 113 -10.74 4.10 -4.43
C THR A 113 -9.85 5.30 -4.09
N ALA A 114 -10.42 6.34 -3.47
CA ALA A 114 -9.71 7.52 -3.00
C ALA A 114 -8.81 7.23 -1.78
N VAL A 115 -7.95 6.23 -1.92
CA VAL A 115 -6.98 5.73 -0.95
C VAL A 115 -5.58 5.73 -1.55
N THR A 116 -4.57 6.01 -0.74
CA THR A 116 -3.17 5.87 -1.13
C THR A 116 -2.69 4.46 -0.80
N MET A 117 -2.34 3.69 -1.82
CA MET A 117 -1.86 2.33 -1.67
C MET A 117 -0.32 2.29 -1.67
N ILE A 118 0.24 1.64 -0.65
CA ILE A 118 1.68 1.44 -0.49
C ILE A 118 1.92 -0.07 -0.47
N ILE A 119 2.67 -0.58 -1.43
CA ILE A 119 3.05 -2.00 -1.52
C ILE A 119 4.45 -2.15 -0.93
N THR A 120 4.63 -3.07 0.02
CA THR A 120 5.92 -3.31 0.68
C THR A 120 6.37 -4.75 0.49
N GLY A 121 7.66 -4.96 0.26
CA GLY A 121 8.24 -6.30 0.17
C GLY A 121 9.74 -6.30 -0.12
N ASN A 122 10.34 -7.49 -0.15
CA ASN A 122 11.78 -7.66 -0.36
C ASN A 122 12.06 -8.00 -1.83
N GLY A 123 12.95 -7.24 -2.48
CA GLY A 123 13.29 -7.45 -3.89
C GLY A 123 12.08 -7.43 -4.84
N LEU A 124 11.14 -6.50 -4.63
CA LEU A 124 9.90 -6.43 -5.39
C LEU A 124 10.16 -6.16 -6.87
N ARG A 125 9.55 -6.97 -7.72
CA ARG A 125 9.34 -6.66 -9.13
C ARG A 125 7.85 -6.66 -9.41
N LEU A 126 7.37 -5.50 -9.86
CA LEU A 126 6.04 -5.38 -10.41
C LEU A 126 6.08 -5.92 -11.85
N VAL A 127 5.06 -6.65 -12.25
CA VAL A 127 4.93 -7.17 -13.61
C VAL A 127 3.59 -6.77 -14.23
N GLY A 128 3.47 -6.99 -15.53
CA GLY A 128 2.26 -6.66 -16.29
C GLY A 128 1.87 -5.18 -16.14
N ASP A 129 0.57 -4.95 -15.95
CA ASP A 129 -0.03 -3.62 -15.88
C ASP A 129 0.42 -2.80 -14.66
N LEU A 130 0.81 -3.44 -13.56
CA LEU A 130 1.25 -2.75 -12.35
C LEU A 130 2.52 -1.92 -12.57
N THR A 131 3.34 -2.28 -13.56
CA THR A 131 4.57 -1.54 -13.91
C THR A 131 4.33 -0.08 -14.26
N THR A 132 3.16 0.24 -14.84
CA THR A 132 2.78 1.61 -15.24
C THR A 132 1.87 2.30 -14.22
N ARG A 133 1.41 1.56 -13.20
CA ARG A 133 0.42 2.02 -12.20
C ARG A 133 1.04 2.23 -10.82
N ALA A 134 2.36 2.11 -10.70
CA ALA A 134 3.05 2.24 -9.43
C ALA A 134 4.42 2.94 -9.57
N LEU A 135 4.81 3.65 -8.52
CA LEU A 135 6.10 4.31 -8.39
C LEU A 135 7.02 3.46 -7.51
N GLY A 136 8.17 3.05 -8.07
CA GLY A 136 9.17 2.29 -7.34
C GLY A 136 9.97 3.13 -6.33
N CYS A 137 10.29 2.53 -5.20
CA CYS A 137 11.13 3.08 -4.15
C CYS A 137 12.03 1.99 -3.58
N ALA A 138 13.32 2.03 -3.91
CA ALA A 138 14.31 1.18 -3.26
C ALA A 138 14.78 1.85 -1.96
N LEU A 139 14.59 1.16 -0.84
CA LEU A 139 15.09 1.54 0.46
C LEU A 139 16.35 0.73 0.76
N ASP A 140 17.46 1.45 0.90
CA ASP A 140 18.74 0.91 1.34
C ASP A 140 19.06 1.50 2.72
N THR A 141 19.31 0.63 3.69
CA THR A 141 19.69 1.05 5.04
C THR A 141 21.20 1.25 5.18
N GLY A 142 21.99 0.75 4.22
CA GLY A 142 23.45 0.75 4.29
C GLY A 142 24.03 -0.14 5.39
N LEU A 143 23.21 -0.99 6.01
CA LEU A 143 23.58 -1.85 7.13
C LEU A 143 23.37 -3.32 6.77
N ASP A 144 24.29 -4.18 7.21
CA ASP A 144 24.16 -5.62 7.06
C ASP A 144 23.01 -6.20 7.89
N ARG A 145 22.72 -5.58 9.04
CA ARG A 145 21.64 -5.94 9.96
C ARG A 145 20.72 -4.75 10.21
N PRO A 146 19.73 -4.51 9.33
CA PRO A 146 18.82 -3.36 9.43
C PRO A 146 18.10 -3.24 10.78
N GLN A 147 17.80 -4.38 11.42
CA GLN A 147 17.12 -4.44 12.72
C GLN A 147 17.96 -3.88 13.88
N GLU A 148 19.28 -3.82 13.75
CA GLU A 148 20.17 -3.27 14.79
C GLU A 148 20.32 -1.74 14.67
N ARG A 149 19.65 -1.12 13.68
CA ARG A 149 19.70 0.32 13.47
C ARG A 149 19.11 1.07 14.66
N VAL A 150 19.94 1.91 15.28
CA VAL A 150 19.49 2.85 16.31
C VAL A 150 18.91 4.09 15.64
N TYR A 151 17.67 4.41 15.97
CA TYR A 151 16.99 5.62 15.50
C TYR A 151 17.11 6.72 16.55
N GLN A 152 17.48 7.92 16.12
CA GLN A 152 17.55 9.09 17.02
C GLN A 152 16.18 9.57 17.49
N ARG A 153 15.11 9.19 16.78
CA ARG A 153 13.74 9.59 17.07
C ARG A 153 12.83 8.39 16.93
N ASP A 154 11.98 8.21 17.93
CA ASP A 154 10.85 7.30 17.82
C ASP A 154 9.67 8.05 17.20
N ILE A 155 9.34 7.71 15.95
CA ILE A 155 8.23 8.32 15.23
C ILE A 155 6.89 7.76 15.73
N ALA A 156 6.91 6.59 16.39
CA ALA A 156 5.71 5.98 16.95
C ALA A 156 5.20 6.72 18.20
N ALA A 157 6.09 7.45 18.89
CA ALA A 157 5.83 8.17 20.12
C ALA A 157 5.24 9.59 19.93
N PHE A 158 5.14 10.07 18.68
CA PHE A 158 4.47 11.33 18.31
C PHE A 158 3.10 11.05 17.69
#